data_AF-A0A1V5ZG56-F1
#
_entry.id   AF-A0A1V5ZG56-F1
#
_cell.length_a   1.000
_cell.length_b   1.000
_cell.length_c   1.000
_cell.angle_alpha   90.00
_cell.angle_beta   90.00
_cell.angle_gamma   90.00
#
_symmetry.space_group_name_H-M   'P 1'
#
loop_
_entity.id
_entity.type
_entity.pdbx_description
1 polymer ?
#
loop_
_entity_poly.entity_id
_entity_poly.type
_entity_poly.pdbx_seq_one_letter_code
_entity_poly.pdbx_strand_id
1 'polypeptide(L)'
;MRPATRLFIKQRFTDYYNKTRISAPSSVREREFGFIFFDERYPDDIWMRRHIGFSSGEEMQDYVRSIVPAHAYYSTAYYQNPHAPTMGDKEWLGADLIFDLDADHIMHGSYEEMLSRIKEEAIKLLDVLDNELGIDMRTIKLVFSGGRGYHVHVQELAMRDFEPAERRELVSYICGIGISPSALLSDWAPGRAGWHERFRVLLTSYLQDLSKKPEKDVKAELSSLRGVGQVMTERFYKMIPELVGLLKTDPSSILFRDQTVKTVFGALASERESRLLPYIRKAAVQVDEPVSTDIRRLIRLPDSLHAKSGFKVVPLEVKELNDFDPLIDAVAFGDREIIIESDREYSFSLLGSRYDIPKGRVKVPEAAGLFLCCRGIGEIGGSDHAS
;
A
#
# COMPACT_ATOMS: atom_id res chain seq x y z
N MET A 1 -15.35 8.58 20.97
CA MET A 1 -16.03 9.57 20.10
C MET A 1 -17.34 9.99 20.74
N ARG A 2 -17.72 11.28 20.73
CA ARG A 2 -19.01 11.73 21.30
C ARG A 2 -20.20 11.17 20.49
N PRO A 3 -21.34 10.82 21.14
CA PRO A 3 -22.52 10.32 20.43
C PRO A 3 -23.04 11.27 19.33
N ALA A 4 -22.98 12.58 19.56
CA ALA A 4 -23.37 13.59 18.58
C ALA A 4 -22.52 13.54 17.31
N THR A 5 -21.20 13.40 17.45
CA THR A 5 -20.26 13.27 16.33
C THR A 5 -20.50 11.98 15.56
N ARG A 6 -20.72 10.86 16.26
CA ARG A 6 -21.05 9.59 15.62
C ARG A 6 -22.35 9.69 14.80
N LEU A 7 -23.37 10.34 15.35
CA LEU A 7 -24.64 10.56 14.65
C LEU A 7 -24.46 11.46 13.42
N PHE A 8 -23.66 12.53 13.55
CA PHE A 8 -23.31 13.42 12.44
C PHE A 8 -22.62 12.64 11.30
N ILE A 9 -21.58 11.86 11.60
CA ILE A 9 -20.88 11.05 10.58
C ILE A 9 -21.87 10.08 9.92
N LYS A 10 -22.69 9.38 10.71
CA LYS A 10 -23.70 8.46 10.19
C LYS A 10 -24.69 9.16 9.24
N GLN A 11 -25.13 10.37 9.59
CA GLN A 11 -26.04 11.16 8.74
C GLN A 11 -25.37 11.50 7.39
N ARG A 12 -24.12 11.93 7.40
CA ARG A 12 -23.36 12.20 6.16
C ARG A 12 -23.15 10.95 5.32
N PHE A 13 -22.86 9.82 5.96
CA PHE A 13 -22.76 8.53 5.26
C PHE A 13 -24.11 8.12 4.65
N THR A 14 -25.22 8.39 5.33
CA THR A 14 -26.57 8.16 4.80
C THR A 14 -26.81 8.98 3.54
N ASP A 15 -26.46 10.27 3.58
CA ASP A 15 -26.59 11.17 2.44
C ASP A 15 -25.76 10.68 1.23
N TYR A 16 -24.56 10.14 1.48
CA TYR A 16 -23.70 9.55 0.46
C TYR A 16 -24.31 8.28 -0.15
N TYR A 17 -24.66 7.27 0.65
CA TYR A 17 -25.17 5.99 0.15
C TYR A 17 -26.56 6.09 -0.51
N ASN A 18 -27.32 7.15 -0.20
CA ASN A 18 -28.57 7.44 -0.91
C ASN A 18 -28.35 7.98 -2.33
N LYS A 19 -27.25 8.71 -2.56
CA LYS A 19 -26.95 9.35 -3.86
C LYS A 19 -26.00 8.53 -4.73
N THR A 20 -25.11 7.76 -4.11
CA THR A 20 -24.07 7.01 -4.81
C THR A 20 -24.48 5.58 -5.09
N ARG A 21 -24.20 5.10 -6.29
CA ARG A 21 -24.30 3.68 -6.64
C ARG A 21 -22.97 3.00 -6.31
N ILE A 22 -23.04 1.92 -5.55
CA ILE A 22 -21.90 1.10 -5.17
C ILE A 22 -21.68 0.03 -6.22
N SER A 23 -20.48 -0.04 -6.79
CA SER A 23 -20.13 -1.07 -7.75
C SER A 23 -20.09 -2.44 -7.08
N ALA A 24 -20.90 -3.38 -7.57
CA ALA A 24 -20.83 -4.76 -7.11
C ALA A 24 -19.52 -5.41 -7.56
N PRO A 25 -18.84 -6.18 -6.70
CA PRO A 25 -17.67 -6.94 -7.11
C PRO A 25 -18.05 -8.01 -8.14
N SER A 26 -17.07 -8.48 -8.91
CA SER A 26 -17.27 -9.62 -9.81
C SER A 26 -17.75 -10.84 -9.02
N SER A 27 -18.64 -11.64 -9.62
CA SER A 27 -19.24 -12.81 -8.96
C SER A 27 -19.89 -12.51 -7.61
N VAL A 28 -20.65 -11.41 -7.50
CA VAL A 28 -21.35 -10.99 -6.26
C VAL A 28 -22.05 -12.15 -5.51
N ARG A 29 -22.61 -13.13 -6.25
CA ARG A 29 -23.30 -14.32 -5.74
C ARG A 29 -22.41 -15.32 -5.01
N GLU A 30 -21.12 -15.30 -5.30
CA GLU A 30 -20.12 -16.22 -4.77
C GLU A 30 -19.28 -15.54 -3.67
N ARG A 31 -19.60 -14.29 -3.31
CA ARG A 31 -18.79 -13.51 -2.37
C ARG A 31 -19.47 -13.39 -1.02
N GLU A 32 -18.68 -13.51 0.04
CA GLU A 32 -19.09 -13.13 1.38
C GLU A 32 -18.89 -11.62 1.55
N PHE A 33 -19.83 -10.98 2.25
CA PHE A 33 -19.76 -9.58 2.64
C PHE A 33 -19.66 -9.43 4.15
N GLY A 34 -18.93 -8.41 4.56
CA GLY A 34 -18.74 -8.01 5.96
C GLY A 34 -18.99 -6.52 6.14
N PHE A 35 -19.62 -6.14 7.24
CA PHE A 35 -19.94 -4.73 7.52
C PHE A 35 -19.68 -4.38 8.98
N ILE A 36 -19.20 -3.15 9.21
CA ILE A 36 -19.12 -2.52 10.53
C ILE A 36 -20.13 -1.37 10.54
N PHE A 37 -20.83 -1.18 11.66
CA PHE A 37 -21.90 -0.19 11.79
C PHE A 37 -21.55 0.92 12.78
N PHE A 38 -22.27 2.04 12.67
CA PHE A 38 -22.26 3.11 13.67
C PHE A 38 -23.17 2.76 14.86
N ASP A 39 -22.84 1.70 15.58
CA ASP A 39 -23.52 1.31 16.83
C ASP A 39 -22.90 2.00 18.06
N GLU A 40 -23.40 1.67 19.26
CA GLU A 40 -22.92 2.25 20.52
C GLU A 40 -21.46 1.95 20.82
N ARG A 41 -20.94 0.85 20.28
CA ARG A 41 -19.57 0.38 20.49
C ARG A 41 -18.58 1.08 19.56
N TYR A 42 -19.03 1.55 18.41
CA TYR A 42 -18.18 2.31 17.49
C TYR A 42 -17.76 3.67 18.09
N PRO A 43 -16.47 4.07 18.00
CA PRO A 43 -15.34 3.38 17.36
C PRO A 43 -14.48 2.51 18.30
N ASP A 44 -14.84 2.41 19.58
CA ASP A 44 -13.94 1.89 20.63
C ASP A 44 -13.93 0.34 20.71
N ASP A 45 -15.06 -0.33 20.45
CA ASP A 45 -15.19 -1.80 20.36
C ASP A 45 -15.84 -2.19 19.02
N ILE A 46 -15.02 -2.33 17.98
CA ILE A 46 -15.49 -2.57 16.62
C ILE A 46 -15.88 -4.04 16.44
N TRP A 47 -17.15 -4.27 16.14
CA TRP A 47 -17.66 -5.58 15.72
C TRP A 47 -18.01 -5.60 14.23
N MET A 48 -17.59 -6.65 13.53
CA MET A 48 -17.93 -6.87 12.13
C MET A 48 -19.03 -7.92 12.02
N ARG A 49 -20.14 -7.57 11.36
CA ARG A 49 -21.16 -8.54 10.94
C ARG A 49 -20.72 -9.19 9.63
N ARG A 50 -20.57 -10.51 9.63
CA ARG A 50 -20.07 -11.35 8.53
C ARG A 50 -21.11 -12.37 8.06
N HIS A 51 -20.72 -13.24 7.13
CA HIS A 51 -21.56 -14.31 6.57
C HIS A 51 -22.80 -13.79 5.83
N ILE A 52 -22.66 -12.66 5.15
CA ILE A 52 -23.71 -12.09 4.32
C ILE A 52 -23.38 -12.42 2.86
N GLY A 53 -24.36 -12.87 2.09
CA GLY A 53 -24.25 -13.06 0.64
C GLY A 53 -25.43 -12.39 -0.04
N PHE A 54 -25.27 -12.03 -1.31
CA PHE A 54 -26.31 -11.38 -2.11
C PHE A 54 -26.54 -12.12 -3.42
N SER A 55 -27.79 -12.18 -3.87
CA SER A 55 -28.16 -12.79 -5.14
C SER A 55 -27.89 -11.88 -6.35
N SER A 56 -27.77 -10.57 -6.13
CA SER A 56 -27.49 -9.59 -7.18
C SER A 56 -26.77 -8.35 -6.63
N GLY A 57 -26.19 -7.56 -7.54
CA GLY A 57 -25.62 -6.26 -7.18
C GLY A 57 -26.68 -5.24 -6.74
N GLU A 58 -27.93 -5.39 -7.18
CA GLU A 58 -29.05 -4.53 -6.76
C GLU A 58 -29.44 -4.81 -5.31
N GLU A 59 -29.53 -6.09 -4.93
CA GLU A 59 -29.79 -6.49 -3.54
C GLU A 59 -28.68 -5.98 -2.60
N MET A 60 -27.42 -6.10 -3.03
CA MET A 60 -26.28 -5.55 -2.31
C MET A 60 -26.40 -4.02 -2.14
N GLN A 61 -26.73 -3.31 -3.22
CA GLN A 61 -26.91 -1.85 -3.20
C GLN A 61 -28.00 -1.42 -2.22
N ASP A 62 -29.16 -2.06 -2.28
CA ASP A 62 -30.31 -1.75 -1.42
C ASP A 62 -30.00 -2.03 0.05
N TYR A 63 -29.26 -3.11 0.32
CA TYR A 63 -28.79 -3.42 1.65
C TYR A 63 -27.85 -2.36 2.21
N VAL A 64 -26.84 -1.95 1.44
CA VAL A 64 -25.87 -0.91 1.84
C VAL A 64 -26.58 0.41 2.11
N ARG A 65 -27.52 0.80 1.23
CA ARG A 65 -28.33 2.02 1.40
C ARG A 65 -29.18 1.97 2.67
N SER A 66 -29.75 0.81 2.99
CA SER A 66 -30.63 0.63 4.15
C SER A 66 -29.87 0.64 5.47
N ILE A 67 -28.69 0.01 5.51
CA ILE A 67 -27.95 -0.20 6.76
C ILE A 67 -26.95 0.91 7.07
N VAL A 68 -26.47 1.63 6.05
CA VAL A 68 -25.49 2.73 6.15
C VAL A 68 -24.25 2.31 6.97
N PRO A 69 -23.38 1.47 6.40
CA PRO A 69 -22.24 0.93 7.13
C PRO A 69 -21.15 2.00 7.35
N ALA A 70 -20.49 1.94 8.50
CA ALA A 70 -19.26 2.68 8.76
C ALA A 70 -18.11 2.15 7.89
N HIS A 71 -18.10 0.85 7.66
CA HIS A 71 -17.18 0.17 6.76
C HIS A 71 -17.87 -0.99 6.05
N ALA A 72 -17.62 -1.12 4.74
CA ALA A 72 -18.10 -2.25 3.94
C ALA A 72 -16.92 -3.04 3.36
N TYR A 73 -17.07 -4.36 3.35
CA TYR A 73 -16.06 -5.28 2.84
C TYR A 73 -16.70 -6.44 2.08
N TYR A 74 -15.91 -7.08 1.23
CA TYR A 74 -16.26 -8.33 0.56
C TYR A 74 -15.06 -9.28 0.52
N SER A 75 -15.30 -10.57 0.32
CA SER A 75 -14.25 -11.58 0.31
C SER A 75 -13.43 -11.56 -0.96
N THR A 76 -12.12 -11.76 -0.82
CA THR A 76 -11.22 -12.10 -1.93
C THR A 76 -11.55 -13.49 -2.47
N ALA A 77 -12.03 -14.37 -1.57
CA ALA A 77 -12.50 -15.71 -1.86
C ALA A 77 -13.86 -15.75 -2.57
N TYR A 78 -14.03 -16.80 -3.35
CA TYR A 78 -15.27 -17.25 -3.97
C TYR A 78 -15.77 -18.49 -3.22
N TYR A 79 -17.07 -18.57 -2.99
CA TYR A 79 -17.73 -19.62 -2.24
C TYR A 79 -18.99 -20.06 -2.97
N GLN A 80 -19.32 -21.35 -2.90
CA GLN A 80 -20.62 -21.83 -3.37
C GLN A 80 -21.75 -21.33 -2.45
N ASN A 81 -21.50 -21.33 -1.13
CA ASN A 81 -22.47 -20.90 -0.11
C ASN A 81 -21.90 -19.76 0.75
N PRO A 82 -21.79 -18.51 0.25
CA PRO A 82 -21.10 -17.42 0.95
C PRO A 82 -21.74 -17.03 2.30
N HIS A 83 -23.02 -17.33 2.49
CA HIS A 83 -23.79 -17.05 3.71
C HIS A 83 -23.64 -18.14 4.79
N ALA A 84 -22.95 -19.24 4.49
CA ALA A 84 -22.81 -20.34 5.46
C ALA A 84 -21.98 -19.89 6.70
N PRO A 85 -22.35 -20.35 7.91
CA PRO A 85 -21.73 -19.88 9.15
C PRO A 85 -20.36 -20.48 9.39
N THR A 86 -20.06 -21.68 8.86
CA THR A 86 -18.76 -22.34 9.01
C THR A 86 -18.01 -22.38 7.69
N MET A 87 -16.68 -22.44 7.75
CA MET A 87 -15.85 -22.45 6.54
C MET A 87 -16.00 -23.74 5.72
N GLY A 88 -16.29 -24.88 6.37
CA GLY A 88 -16.52 -26.14 5.66
C GLY A 88 -17.77 -26.08 4.79
N ASP A 89 -18.83 -25.48 5.33
CA ASP A 89 -20.13 -25.37 4.67
C ASP A 89 -20.14 -24.34 3.52
N LYS A 90 -19.16 -23.42 3.49
CA LYS A 90 -19.06 -22.40 2.44
C LYS A 90 -18.67 -22.97 1.08
N GLU A 91 -17.95 -24.11 1.05
CA GLU A 91 -17.39 -24.72 -0.17
C GLU A 91 -16.55 -23.72 -0.99
N TRP A 92 -15.26 -23.58 -0.64
CA TRP A 92 -14.34 -22.63 -1.27
C TRP A 92 -14.06 -22.99 -2.74
N LEU A 93 -14.17 -21.99 -3.63
CA LEU A 93 -14.04 -22.14 -5.09
C LEU A 93 -12.76 -21.50 -5.65
N GLY A 94 -11.98 -20.80 -4.81
CA GLY A 94 -10.84 -20.00 -5.24
C GLY A 94 -10.75 -18.66 -4.51
N ALA A 95 -9.69 -17.90 -4.72
CA ALA A 95 -9.57 -16.53 -4.26
C ALA A 95 -8.72 -15.66 -5.19
N ASP A 96 -9.12 -14.40 -5.35
CA ASP A 96 -8.26 -13.39 -5.96
C ASP A 96 -6.95 -13.27 -5.17
N LEU A 97 -5.82 -13.02 -5.84
CA LEU A 97 -4.56 -12.69 -5.17
C LEU A 97 -4.53 -11.18 -4.92
N ILE A 98 -4.46 -10.79 -3.65
CA ILE A 98 -4.49 -9.38 -3.25
C ILE A 98 -3.16 -8.99 -2.66
N PHE A 99 -2.66 -7.81 -3.02
CA PHE A 99 -1.60 -7.13 -2.31
C PHE A 99 -2.17 -5.90 -1.63
N ASP A 100 -1.95 -5.79 -0.32
CA ASP A 100 -2.33 -4.62 0.47
C ASP A 100 -1.08 -3.78 0.77
N LEU A 101 -1.14 -2.54 0.34
CA LEU A 101 -0.11 -1.54 0.54
C LEU A 101 -0.66 -0.54 1.57
N ASP A 102 -0.25 -0.64 2.84
CA ASP A 102 -0.56 0.34 3.90
C ASP A 102 0.68 1.16 4.29
N ALA A 103 0.53 2.48 4.33
CA ALA A 103 1.62 3.41 4.67
C ALA A 103 2.18 3.22 6.09
N ASP A 104 1.39 2.69 7.03
CA ASP A 104 1.84 2.39 8.40
C ASP A 104 3.05 1.45 8.45
N HIS A 105 3.18 0.57 7.44
CA HIS A 105 4.27 -0.39 7.35
C HIS A 105 5.55 0.19 6.75
N ILE A 106 5.50 1.40 6.16
CA ILE A 106 6.59 1.95 5.37
C ILE A 106 7.26 3.13 6.06
N MET A 107 6.48 4.06 6.61
CA MET A 107 7.05 5.29 7.17
C MET A 107 6.18 5.96 8.23
N HIS A 108 6.83 6.79 9.01
CA HIS A 108 6.19 7.78 9.86
C HIS A 108 6.49 9.17 9.28
N GLY A 109 5.45 9.96 9.02
CA GLY A 109 5.55 11.29 8.43
C GLY A 109 4.19 11.98 8.40
N SER A 110 4.10 13.09 7.65
CA SER A 110 2.81 13.72 7.41
C SER A 110 1.88 12.78 6.61
N TYR A 111 0.57 13.00 6.71
CA TYR A 111 -0.40 12.18 5.99
C TYR A 111 -0.22 12.23 4.47
N GLU A 112 0.17 13.39 3.94
CA GLU A 112 0.50 13.60 2.53
C GLU A 112 1.72 12.80 2.08
N GLU A 113 2.82 12.86 2.84
CA GLU A 113 4.03 12.11 2.53
C GLU A 113 3.76 10.60 2.57
N MET A 114 2.97 10.14 3.54
CA MET A 114 2.55 8.73 3.63
C MET A 114 1.76 8.29 2.38
N LEU A 115 0.80 9.09 1.91
CA LEU A 115 0.02 8.80 0.70
C LEU A 115 0.85 8.86 -0.58
N SER A 116 1.79 9.80 -0.68
CA SER A 116 2.72 9.88 -1.80
C SER A 116 3.62 8.64 -1.84
N ARG A 117 4.18 8.26 -0.68
CA ARG A 117 5.07 7.11 -0.57
C ARG A 117 4.38 5.79 -0.91
N ILE A 118 3.15 5.59 -0.43
CA ILE A 118 2.43 4.34 -0.71
C ILE A 118 2.02 4.23 -2.19
N LYS A 119 1.80 5.37 -2.85
CA LYS A 119 1.59 5.43 -4.30
C LYS A 119 2.84 5.01 -5.08
N GLU A 120 4.04 5.43 -4.65
CA GLU A 120 5.30 4.93 -5.25
C GLU A 120 5.43 3.41 -5.13
N GLU A 121 5.09 2.84 -3.97
CA GLU A 121 5.12 1.38 -3.78
C GLU A 121 4.06 0.66 -4.60
N ALA A 122 2.86 1.25 -4.79
CA ALA A 122 1.85 0.70 -5.68
C ALA A 122 2.30 0.68 -7.14
N ILE A 123 2.93 1.77 -7.63
CA ILE A 123 3.52 1.83 -8.97
C ILE A 123 4.60 0.76 -9.13
N LYS A 124 5.49 0.64 -8.13
CA LYS A 124 6.54 -0.39 -8.11
C LYS A 124 5.95 -1.79 -8.20
N LEU A 125 4.91 -2.09 -7.42
CA LEU A 125 4.24 -3.40 -7.48
C LEU A 125 3.67 -3.70 -8.86
N LEU A 126 2.99 -2.72 -9.48
CA LEU A 126 2.40 -2.89 -10.80
C LEU A 126 3.48 -3.16 -11.86
N ASP A 127 4.64 -2.51 -11.76
CA ASP A 127 5.81 -2.79 -12.60
C ASP A 127 6.32 -4.23 -12.43
N VAL A 128 6.38 -4.75 -11.19
CA VAL A 128 6.74 -6.16 -10.94
C VAL A 128 5.73 -7.11 -11.59
N LEU A 129 4.44 -6.84 -11.40
CA LEU A 129 3.37 -7.71 -11.90
C LEU A 129 3.38 -7.77 -13.43
N ASP A 130 3.56 -6.63 -14.10
CA ASP A 130 3.59 -6.53 -15.56
C ASP A 130 4.91 -7.08 -16.13
N ASN A 131 6.04 -6.47 -15.76
CA ASN A 131 7.31 -6.69 -16.46
C ASN A 131 8.09 -7.92 -15.97
N GLU A 132 7.84 -8.41 -14.76
CA GLU A 132 8.56 -9.56 -14.20
C GLU A 132 7.72 -10.83 -14.11
N LEU A 133 6.45 -10.69 -13.75
CA LEU A 133 5.53 -11.83 -13.61
C LEU A 133 4.63 -12.04 -14.84
N GLY A 134 4.59 -11.07 -15.77
CA GLY A 134 3.84 -11.20 -17.03
C GLY A 134 2.32 -11.27 -16.82
N ILE A 135 1.81 -10.63 -15.77
CA ILE A 135 0.38 -10.58 -15.47
C ILE A 135 -0.33 -9.69 -16.48
N ASP A 136 -1.48 -10.12 -16.99
CA ASP A 136 -2.27 -9.29 -17.87
C ASP A 136 -2.89 -8.15 -17.07
N MET A 137 -2.44 -6.91 -17.32
CA MET A 137 -2.91 -5.74 -16.59
C MET A 137 -4.42 -5.48 -16.72
N ARG A 138 -5.12 -6.13 -17.64
CA ARG A 138 -6.60 -6.12 -17.73
C ARG A 138 -7.28 -6.94 -16.64
N THR A 139 -6.58 -7.89 -16.03
CA THR A 139 -7.08 -8.70 -14.89
C THR A 139 -6.74 -8.05 -13.54
N ILE A 140 -5.99 -6.96 -13.55
CA ILE A 140 -5.68 -6.17 -12.37
C ILE A 140 -6.82 -5.20 -12.05
N LYS A 141 -7.23 -5.17 -10.77
CA LYS A 141 -8.05 -4.09 -10.22
C LYS A 141 -7.28 -3.37 -9.13
N LEU A 142 -7.07 -2.07 -9.33
CA LEU A 142 -6.46 -1.19 -8.36
C LEU A 142 -7.55 -0.44 -7.59
N VAL A 143 -7.42 -0.36 -6.27
CA VAL A 143 -8.39 0.30 -5.41
C VAL A 143 -7.68 1.12 -4.35
N PHE A 144 -7.93 2.42 -4.27
CA PHE A 144 -7.57 3.20 -3.09
C PHE A 144 -8.49 2.79 -1.93
N SER A 145 -7.92 2.38 -0.80
CA SER A 145 -8.67 1.76 0.32
C SER A 145 -9.56 2.74 1.10
N GLY A 146 -9.55 4.03 0.73
CA GLY A 146 -10.19 5.13 1.44
C GLY A 146 -9.42 5.57 2.70
N GLY A 147 -8.30 4.93 3.02
CA GLY A 147 -7.53 5.21 4.22
C GLY A 147 -6.14 5.74 3.90
N ARG A 148 -5.16 4.84 3.88
CA ARG A 148 -3.73 5.15 3.83
C ARG A 148 -3.00 4.34 2.77
N GLY A 149 -3.74 3.75 1.84
CA GLY A 149 -3.19 2.66 1.06
C GLY A 149 -3.99 2.25 -0.15
N TYR A 150 -3.42 1.29 -0.87
CA TYR A 150 -3.98 0.73 -2.09
C TYR A 150 -4.10 -0.78 -1.95
N HIS A 151 -5.15 -1.33 -2.54
CA HIS A 151 -5.25 -2.76 -2.79
C HIS A 151 -5.05 -3.02 -4.28
N VAL A 152 -4.19 -3.98 -4.61
CA VAL A 152 -4.00 -4.47 -5.98
C VAL A 152 -4.54 -5.89 -6.04
N HIS A 153 -5.58 -6.09 -6.86
CA HIS A 153 -6.26 -7.36 -7.00
C HIS A 153 -5.86 -8.00 -8.32
N VAL A 154 -5.26 -9.18 -8.27
CA VAL A 154 -4.93 -10.00 -9.42
C VAL A 154 -6.05 -11.02 -9.61
N GLN A 155 -6.85 -10.85 -10.67
CA GLN A 155 -7.97 -11.74 -11.00
C GLN A 155 -7.63 -12.75 -12.10
N GLU A 156 -6.38 -13.21 -12.14
CA GLU A 156 -5.90 -14.25 -13.03
C GLU A 156 -6.48 -15.62 -12.67
N LEU A 157 -7.08 -16.30 -13.65
CA LEU A 157 -7.65 -17.64 -13.43
C LEU A 157 -6.58 -18.65 -13.00
N ALA A 158 -5.37 -18.53 -13.54
CA ALA A 158 -4.26 -19.44 -13.26
C ALA A 158 -3.69 -19.32 -11.82
N MET A 159 -4.07 -18.26 -11.09
CA MET A 159 -3.63 -18.04 -9.69
C MET A 159 -4.77 -18.19 -8.68
N ARG A 160 -5.97 -18.52 -9.15
CA ARG A 160 -7.20 -18.51 -8.33
C ARG A 160 -7.19 -19.62 -7.29
N ASP A 161 -6.62 -20.77 -7.62
CA ASP A 161 -6.51 -21.96 -6.77
C ASP A 161 -5.24 -21.98 -5.91
N PHE A 162 -4.39 -20.94 -5.99
CA PHE A 162 -3.16 -20.87 -5.20
C PHE A 162 -3.47 -20.95 -3.71
N GLU A 163 -2.84 -21.90 -3.05
CA GLU A 163 -2.88 -22.11 -1.61
C GLU A 163 -1.89 -21.16 -0.89
N PRO A 164 -2.00 -21.00 0.44
CA PRO A 164 -1.16 -20.05 1.18
C PRO A 164 0.36 -20.21 0.98
N ALA A 165 0.84 -21.42 0.67
CA ALA A 165 2.26 -21.67 0.42
C ALA A 165 2.73 -21.06 -0.91
N GLU A 166 1.98 -21.24 -1.99
CA GLU A 166 2.31 -20.69 -3.32
C GLU A 166 2.24 -19.17 -3.31
N ARG A 167 1.22 -18.62 -2.62
CA ARG A 167 1.11 -17.17 -2.40
C ARG A 167 2.30 -16.61 -1.63
N ARG A 168 2.80 -17.34 -0.61
CA ARG A 168 3.98 -16.93 0.15
C ARG A 168 5.23 -16.85 -0.71
N GLU A 169 5.44 -17.78 -1.63
CA GLU A 169 6.60 -17.72 -2.53
C GLU A 169 6.54 -16.50 -3.47
N LEU A 170 5.37 -16.20 -4.03
CA LEU A 170 5.17 -14.98 -4.83
C LEU A 170 5.43 -13.71 -4.01
N VAL A 171 4.86 -13.64 -2.80
CA VAL A 171 5.06 -12.50 -1.91
C VAL A 171 6.53 -12.37 -1.50
N SER A 172 7.21 -13.48 -1.23
CA SER A 172 8.64 -13.50 -0.90
C SER A 172 9.49 -12.94 -2.04
N TYR A 173 9.19 -13.33 -3.27
CA TYR A 173 9.82 -12.76 -4.47
C TYR A 173 9.60 -11.25 -4.54
N ILE A 174 8.35 -10.78 -4.42
CA ILE A 174 7.98 -9.36 -4.51
C ILE A 174 8.67 -8.52 -3.41
N CYS A 175 8.68 -9.04 -2.18
CA CYS A 175 9.28 -8.42 -1.00
C CYS A 175 10.80 -8.59 -0.89
N GLY A 176 11.43 -9.33 -1.81
CA GLY A 176 12.86 -9.61 -1.76
C GLY A 176 13.31 -10.45 -0.56
N ILE A 177 12.39 -11.26 -0.01
CA ILE A 177 12.67 -12.17 1.11
C ILE A 177 13.47 -13.35 0.56
N GLY A 178 14.59 -13.67 1.21
CA GLY A 178 15.45 -14.77 0.79
C GLY A 178 16.37 -14.45 -0.40
N ILE A 179 16.36 -13.21 -0.91
CA ILE A 179 17.26 -12.80 -1.98
C ILE A 179 18.71 -12.83 -1.50
N SER A 180 19.55 -13.54 -2.24
CA SER A 180 20.98 -13.68 -1.99
C SER A 180 21.80 -12.80 -2.95
N PRO A 181 22.40 -11.69 -2.47
CA PRO A 181 23.28 -10.88 -3.30
C PRO A 181 24.45 -11.67 -3.90
N SER A 182 24.97 -12.67 -3.17
CA SER A 182 26.08 -13.50 -3.65
C SER A 182 25.65 -14.41 -4.80
N ALA A 183 24.42 -14.94 -4.77
CA ALA A 183 23.86 -15.69 -5.89
C ALA A 183 23.68 -14.79 -7.12
N LEU A 184 23.12 -13.58 -6.93
CA LEU A 184 22.92 -12.60 -8.00
C LEU A 184 24.23 -12.12 -8.64
N LEU A 185 25.31 -11.98 -7.85
CA LEU A 185 26.65 -11.71 -8.38
C LEU A 185 27.27 -12.89 -9.11
N SER A 186 26.96 -14.12 -8.69
CA SER A 186 27.55 -15.32 -9.29
C SER A 186 26.97 -15.59 -10.69
N ASP A 187 25.70 -15.24 -10.90
CA ASP A 187 24.98 -15.37 -12.17
C ASP A 187 24.78 -14.02 -12.89
N TRP A 188 25.86 -13.26 -13.03
CA TRP A 188 25.87 -11.88 -13.57
C TRP A 188 25.85 -11.84 -15.11
N ALA A 189 24.94 -12.58 -15.74
CA ALA A 189 24.78 -12.57 -17.19
C ALA A 189 24.03 -11.32 -17.68
N PRO A 190 24.40 -10.71 -18.82
CA PRO A 190 23.62 -9.63 -19.43
C PRO A 190 22.22 -10.11 -19.84
N GLY A 191 21.24 -9.21 -19.79
CA GLY A 191 19.86 -9.50 -20.20
C GLY A 191 19.03 -10.29 -19.18
N ARG A 192 19.57 -10.59 -17.99
CA ARG A 192 18.78 -11.11 -16.87
C ARG A 192 17.82 -10.03 -16.34
N ALA A 193 16.55 -10.40 -16.17
CA ALA A 193 15.50 -9.54 -15.63
C ALA A 193 15.24 -9.81 -14.13
N GLY A 194 14.20 -9.18 -13.58
CA GLY A 194 13.77 -9.36 -12.19
C GLY A 194 14.81 -8.90 -11.18
N TRP A 195 15.07 -9.72 -10.17
CA TRP A 195 16.04 -9.38 -9.11
C TRP A 195 17.47 -9.15 -9.59
N HIS A 196 17.90 -9.72 -10.73
CA HIS A 196 19.21 -9.39 -11.29
C HIS A 196 19.27 -7.93 -11.75
N GLU A 197 18.22 -7.46 -12.41
CA GLU A 197 18.11 -6.07 -12.86
C GLU A 197 17.98 -5.12 -11.67
N ARG A 198 17.11 -5.43 -10.71
CA ARG A 198 16.99 -4.63 -9.47
C ARG A 198 18.31 -4.56 -8.72
N PHE A 199 19.05 -5.67 -8.67
CA PHE A 199 20.34 -5.73 -8.02
C PHE A 199 21.42 -4.90 -8.74
N ARG A 200 21.38 -4.85 -10.07
CA ARG A 200 22.20 -3.94 -10.86
C ARG A 200 21.88 -2.47 -10.58
N VAL A 201 20.59 -2.10 -10.57
CA VAL A 201 20.13 -0.74 -10.27
C VAL A 201 20.49 -0.32 -8.85
N LEU A 202 20.34 -1.22 -7.87
CA LEU A 202 20.65 -0.92 -6.47
C LEU A 202 22.17 -0.82 -6.23
N LEU A 203 22.99 -1.66 -6.88
CA LEU A 203 24.46 -1.51 -6.85
C LEU A 203 24.89 -0.18 -7.47
N THR A 204 24.25 0.21 -8.58
CA THR A 204 24.50 1.52 -9.21
C THR A 204 24.19 2.66 -8.25
N SER A 205 23.05 2.59 -7.56
CA SER A 205 22.64 3.59 -6.57
C SER A 205 23.58 3.63 -5.37
N TYR A 206 24.00 2.47 -4.85
CA TYR A 206 24.98 2.37 -3.77
C TYR A 206 26.31 3.03 -4.14
N LEU A 207 26.85 2.73 -5.33
CA LEU A 207 28.08 3.33 -5.83
C LEU A 207 27.96 4.84 -6.03
N GLN A 208 26.83 5.32 -6.56
CA GLN A 208 26.56 6.76 -6.69
C GLN A 208 26.50 7.45 -5.34
N ASP A 209 25.94 6.82 -4.31
CA ASP A 209 25.92 7.37 -2.95
C ASP A 209 27.31 7.37 -2.31
N LEU A 210 28.14 6.35 -2.55
CA LEU A 210 29.55 6.38 -2.16
C LEU A 210 30.29 7.56 -2.80
N SER A 211 30.07 7.86 -4.08
CA SER A 211 30.70 9.01 -4.75
C SER A 211 30.33 10.37 -4.16
N LYS A 212 29.22 10.47 -3.43
CA LYS A 212 28.80 11.73 -2.76
C LYS A 212 29.47 11.90 -1.39
N LYS A 213 30.03 10.84 -0.82
CA LYS A 213 30.69 10.88 0.50
C LYS A 213 32.14 11.37 0.37
N PRO A 214 32.71 11.96 1.43
CA PRO A 214 34.14 12.24 1.48
C PRO A 214 34.97 10.97 1.24
N GLU A 215 36.05 11.07 0.46
CA GLU A 215 36.93 9.93 0.13
C GLU A 215 37.40 9.15 1.37
N LYS A 216 37.71 9.87 2.46
CA LYS A 216 38.10 9.27 3.74
C LYS A 216 37.03 8.32 4.29
N ASP A 217 35.76 8.70 4.19
CA ASP A 217 34.64 7.94 4.74
C ASP A 217 34.35 6.71 3.87
N VAL A 218 34.42 6.86 2.54
CA VAL A 218 34.32 5.73 1.61
C VAL A 218 35.43 4.72 1.85
N LYS A 219 36.66 5.20 2.07
CA LYS A 219 37.79 4.33 2.38
C LYS A 219 37.59 3.56 3.68
N ALA A 220 37.16 4.24 4.73
CA ALA A 220 36.86 3.62 6.02
C ALA A 220 35.73 2.59 5.90
N GLU A 221 34.68 2.90 5.15
CA GLU A 221 33.54 1.98 4.91
C GLU A 221 34.00 0.71 4.18
N LEU A 222 34.64 0.84 3.02
CA LEU A 222 35.01 -0.30 2.19
C LEU A 222 36.17 -1.13 2.77
N SER A 223 37.11 -0.51 3.48
CA SER A 223 38.21 -1.25 4.14
C SER A 223 37.77 -2.04 5.39
N SER A 224 36.56 -1.78 5.90
CA SER A 224 35.96 -2.62 6.94
C SER A 224 35.48 -3.97 6.41
N LEU A 225 35.35 -4.11 5.09
CA LEU A 225 34.90 -5.35 4.44
C LEU A 225 35.96 -6.44 4.52
N ARG A 226 35.54 -7.67 4.80
CA ARG A 226 36.47 -8.81 4.90
C ARG A 226 37.20 -9.04 3.57
N GLY A 227 38.53 -8.98 3.60
CA GLY A 227 39.38 -9.22 2.42
C GLY A 227 39.62 -7.98 1.55
N VAL A 228 39.13 -6.80 1.95
CA VAL A 228 39.33 -5.54 1.23
C VAL A 228 40.32 -4.66 2.01
N GLY A 229 41.57 -4.60 1.54
CA GLY A 229 42.62 -3.76 2.15
C GLY A 229 42.62 -2.32 1.62
N GLN A 230 43.31 -1.40 2.32
CA GLN A 230 43.35 0.03 1.98
C GLN A 230 43.76 0.31 0.52
N VAL A 231 44.81 -0.34 0.01
CA VAL A 231 45.26 -0.16 -1.39
C VAL A 231 44.18 -0.57 -2.39
N MET A 232 43.46 -1.66 -2.10
CA MET A 232 42.36 -2.13 -2.93
C MET A 232 41.20 -1.13 -2.91
N THR A 233 40.88 -0.59 -1.74
CA THR A 233 39.86 0.44 -1.58
C THR A 233 40.19 1.72 -2.33
N GLU A 234 41.43 2.18 -2.29
CA GLU A 234 41.88 3.35 -3.05
C GLU A 234 41.73 3.17 -4.55
N ARG A 235 42.10 1.99 -5.05
CA ARG A 235 41.91 1.65 -6.45
C ARG A 235 40.42 1.59 -6.80
N PHE A 236 39.62 0.89 -6.00
CA PHE A 236 38.19 0.74 -6.22
C PHE A 236 37.46 2.09 -6.22
N TYR A 237 37.77 2.98 -5.29
CA TYR A 237 37.19 4.33 -5.22
C TYR A 237 37.40 5.12 -6.53
N LYS A 238 38.60 5.07 -7.11
CA LYS A 238 38.91 5.72 -8.40
C LYS A 238 38.14 5.11 -9.57
N MET A 239 37.75 3.84 -9.46
CA MET A 239 36.97 3.13 -10.48
C MET A 239 35.46 3.39 -10.39
N ILE A 240 34.95 3.91 -9.27
CA ILE A 240 33.50 4.08 -9.05
C ILE A 240 32.81 4.83 -10.20
N PRO A 241 33.31 5.98 -10.70
CA PRO A 241 32.64 6.71 -11.78
C PRO A 241 32.50 5.88 -13.07
N GLU A 242 33.56 5.11 -13.42
CA GLU A 242 33.55 4.21 -14.57
C GLU A 242 32.57 3.05 -14.34
N LEU A 243 32.59 2.44 -13.16
CA LEU A 243 31.69 1.34 -12.79
C LEU A 243 30.22 1.74 -12.85
N VAL A 244 29.88 2.95 -12.39
CA VAL A 244 28.51 3.49 -12.50
C VAL A 244 28.10 3.64 -13.96
N GLY A 245 29.02 4.05 -14.84
CA GLY A 245 28.79 4.08 -16.29
C GLY A 245 28.56 2.69 -16.87
N LEU A 246 29.46 1.75 -16.57
CA LEU A 246 29.39 0.37 -17.07
C LEU A 246 28.14 -0.36 -16.58
N LEU A 247 27.71 -0.17 -15.33
CA LEU A 247 26.49 -0.80 -14.81
C LEU A 247 25.25 -0.42 -15.62
N LYS A 248 25.24 0.78 -16.21
CA LYS A 248 24.14 1.28 -17.03
C LYS A 248 24.23 0.82 -18.48
N THR A 249 25.43 0.70 -19.04
CA THR A 249 25.64 0.49 -20.49
C THR A 249 26.10 -0.93 -20.86
N ASP A 250 27.05 -1.51 -20.13
CA ASP A 250 27.60 -2.85 -20.39
C ASP A 250 28.00 -3.54 -19.07
N PRO A 251 27.00 -3.99 -18.26
CA PRO A 251 27.26 -4.60 -16.97
C PRO A 251 28.01 -5.94 -17.09
N SER A 252 27.92 -6.60 -18.24
CA SER A 252 28.55 -7.91 -18.47
C SER A 252 30.07 -7.85 -18.37
N SER A 253 30.66 -6.69 -18.65
CA SER A 253 32.10 -6.48 -18.64
C SER A 253 32.71 -6.35 -17.23
N ILE A 254 31.90 -6.10 -16.20
CA ILE A 254 32.37 -5.60 -14.91
C ILE A 254 33.09 -6.67 -14.08
N LEU A 255 32.43 -7.82 -13.85
CA LEU A 255 32.94 -8.85 -12.93
C LEU A 255 34.10 -9.69 -13.50
N PHE A 256 34.27 -9.67 -14.82
CA PHE A 256 35.26 -10.50 -15.52
C PHE A 256 36.56 -9.76 -15.83
N ARG A 257 36.61 -8.42 -15.68
CA ARG A 257 37.77 -7.61 -16.10
C ARG A 257 38.71 -7.21 -14.97
N ASP A 258 38.23 -7.10 -13.72
CA ASP A 258 39.05 -6.58 -12.62
C ASP A 258 38.89 -7.35 -11.31
N GLN A 259 40.01 -7.88 -10.79
CA GLN A 259 40.05 -8.63 -9.53
C GLN A 259 39.69 -7.78 -8.31
N THR A 260 40.00 -6.47 -8.32
CA THR A 260 39.60 -5.54 -7.26
C THR A 260 38.09 -5.42 -7.22
N VAL A 261 37.43 -5.21 -8.37
CA VAL A 261 35.96 -5.11 -8.45
C VAL A 261 35.31 -6.40 -7.98
N LYS A 262 35.79 -7.55 -8.48
CA LYS A 262 35.28 -8.87 -8.09
C LYS A 262 35.38 -9.11 -6.57
N THR A 263 36.50 -8.71 -5.96
CA THR A 263 36.73 -8.88 -4.52
C THR A 263 35.83 -7.97 -3.69
N VAL A 264 35.72 -6.68 -4.06
CA VAL A 264 34.87 -5.72 -3.33
C VAL A 264 33.39 -6.07 -3.46
N PHE A 265 32.90 -6.37 -4.68
CA PHE A 265 31.50 -6.80 -4.86
C PHE A 265 31.22 -8.11 -4.13
N GLY A 266 32.12 -9.09 -4.22
CA GLY A 266 32.00 -10.35 -3.48
C GLY A 266 31.93 -10.15 -1.97
N ALA A 267 32.73 -9.24 -1.41
CA ALA A 267 32.68 -8.88 0.00
C ALA A 267 31.34 -8.20 0.37
N LEU A 268 30.92 -7.19 -0.40
CA LEU A 268 29.63 -6.51 -0.22
C LEU A 268 28.44 -7.48 -0.23
N ALA A 269 28.47 -8.50 -1.07
CA ALA A 269 27.37 -9.44 -1.25
C ALA A 269 27.37 -10.63 -0.26
N SER A 270 28.50 -10.93 0.36
CA SER A 270 28.63 -12.10 1.25
C SER A 270 28.53 -11.76 2.74
N GLU A 271 28.59 -10.48 3.10
CA GLU A 271 28.45 -10.06 4.50
C GLU A 271 27.03 -10.25 5.04
N ARG A 272 26.95 -10.79 6.27
CA ARG A 272 25.68 -11.03 6.97
C ARG A 272 24.93 -9.73 7.27
N GLU A 273 25.66 -8.66 7.58
CA GLU A 273 25.16 -7.30 7.71
C GLU A 273 25.59 -6.46 6.50
N SER A 274 25.32 -6.99 5.31
CA SER A 274 25.70 -6.32 4.06
C SER A 274 25.20 -4.88 4.02
N ARG A 275 26.09 -3.97 3.62
CA ARG A 275 25.76 -2.57 3.34
C ARG A 275 24.71 -2.40 2.23
N LEU A 276 24.45 -3.46 1.46
CA LEU A 276 23.41 -3.49 0.43
C LEU A 276 22.01 -3.74 0.99
N LEU A 277 21.86 -4.19 2.25
CA LEU A 277 20.54 -4.50 2.83
C LEU A 277 19.52 -3.35 2.76
N PRO A 278 19.87 -2.08 3.09
CA PRO A 278 18.92 -0.97 2.94
C PRO A 278 18.50 -0.74 1.49
N TYR A 279 19.42 -0.96 0.53
CA TYR A 279 19.16 -0.82 -0.90
C TYR A 279 18.27 -1.95 -1.42
N ILE A 280 18.47 -3.18 -0.94
CA ILE A 280 17.61 -4.33 -1.23
C ILE A 280 16.19 -4.08 -0.71
N ARG A 281 16.05 -3.61 0.54
CA ARG A 281 14.74 -3.25 1.11
C ARG A 281 14.04 -2.15 0.31
N LYS A 282 14.79 -1.18 -0.20
CA LYS A 282 14.25 -0.11 -1.05
C LYS A 282 13.81 -0.63 -2.43
N ALA A 283 14.55 -1.59 -2.99
CA ALA A 283 14.24 -2.23 -4.27
C ALA A 283 13.12 -3.27 -4.18
N ALA A 284 12.88 -3.83 -3.00
CA ALA A 284 11.69 -4.62 -2.69
C ALA A 284 10.42 -3.77 -2.71
N VAL A 285 9.29 -4.41 -2.99
CA VAL A 285 7.97 -3.81 -2.77
C VAL A 285 7.58 -4.04 -1.31
N GLN A 286 7.05 -3.00 -0.66
CA GLN A 286 6.56 -3.10 0.70
C GLN A 286 5.06 -3.41 0.72
N VAL A 287 4.70 -4.69 0.88
CA VAL A 287 3.30 -5.15 1.01
C VAL A 287 3.06 -5.81 2.37
N ASP A 288 1.81 -5.85 2.81
CA ASP A 288 1.39 -6.66 3.95
C ASP A 288 1.32 -8.16 3.55
N GLU A 289 2.35 -8.92 3.89
CA GLU A 289 2.47 -10.35 3.57
C GLU A 289 1.31 -11.20 4.13
N PRO A 290 0.92 -11.07 5.41
CA PRO A 290 -0.26 -11.74 5.95
C PRO A 290 -1.54 -11.54 5.13
N VAL A 291 -1.75 -10.35 4.56
CA VAL A 291 -2.94 -10.09 3.71
C VAL A 291 -2.88 -10.91 2.43
N SER A 292 -1.70 -10.97 1.82
CA SER A 292 -1.52 -11.58 0.50
C SER A 292 -1.56 -13.12 0.54
N THR A 293 -1.18 -13.70 1.68
CA THR A 293 -1.19 -15.16 1.91
C THR A 293 -2.56 -15.71 2.37
N ASP A 294 -3.46 -14.84 2.83
CA ASP A 294 -4.79 -15.22 3.32
C ASP A 294 -5.80 -15.42 2.18
N ILE A 295 -6.14 -16.68 1.92
CA ILE A 295 -7.11 -17.10 0.89
C ILE A 295 -8.57 -16.79 1.24
N ARG A 296 -8.87 -16.17 2.38
CA ARG A 296 -10.23 -15.92 2.89
C ARG A 296 -10.42 -14.48 3.38
N ARG A 297 -9.51 -13.58 2.99
CA ARG A 297 -9.49 -12.19 3.44
C ARG A 297 -10.76 -11.44 3.03
N LEU A 298 -11.18 -10.50 3.87
CA LEU A 298 -12.15 -9.47 3.52
C LEU A 298 -11.42 -8.17 3.18
N ILE A 299 -11.83 -7.53 2.09
CA ILE A 299 -11.22 -6.31 1.55
C ILE A 299 -12.28 -5.25 1.32
N ARG A 300 -11.86 -3.98 1.26
CA ARG A 300 -12.76 -2.82 1.15
C ARG A 300 -13.64 -2.92 -0.10
N LEU A 301 -14.94 -2.69 0.08
CA LEU A 301 -15.90 -2.63 -1.03
C LEU A 301 -15.67 -1.33 -1.82
N PRO A 302 -15.40 -1.37 -3.14
CA PRO A 302 -15.29 -0.17 -3.97
C PRO A 302 -16.53 0.71 -3.86
N ASP A 303 -16.32 2.02 -4.01
CA ASP A 303 -17.33 3.08 -3.88
C ASP A 303 -17.96 3.21 -2.48
N SER A 304 -17.56 2.40 -1.50
CA SER A 304 -17.97 2.61 -0.10
C SER A 304 -17.18 3.73 0.57
N LEU A 305 -17.57 4.11 1.79
CA LEU A 305 -16.84 5.08 2.60
C LEU A 305 -16.00 4.42 3.68
N HIS A 306 -14.87 5.04 4.02
CA HIS A 306 -13.99 4.61 5.11
C HIS A 306 -14.16 5.49 6.36
N ALA A 307 -14.86 5.01 7.40
CA ALA A 307 -15.18 5.82 8.58
C ALA A 307 -14.01 6.27 9.48
N LYS A 308 -12.75 5.96 9.16
CA LYS A 308 -11.57 6.59 9.79
C LYS A 308 -11.05 7.84 9.07
N SER A 309 -11.54 8.13 7.86
CA SER A 309 -11.12 9.29 7.05
C SER A 309 -12.31 10.05 6.47
N GLY A 310 -13.46 9.39 6.28
CA GLY A 310 -14.57 9.92 5.52
C GLY A 310 -14.35 9.87 3.99
N PHE A 311 -13.26 9.27 3.51
CA PHE A 311 -12.98 9.17 2.08
C PHE A 311 -13.69 8.00 1.42
N LYS A 312 -13.88 8.13 0.11
CA LYS A 312 -14.33 7.07 -0.78
C LYS A 312 -13.25 6.02 -0.94
N VAL A 313 -13.67 4.76 -1.01
CA VAL A 313 -12.87 3.66 -1.54
C VAL A 313 -12.95 3.77 -3.05
N VAL A 314 -11.89 4.21 -3.72
CA VAL A 314 -11.93 4.57 -5.15
C VAL A 314 -11.35 3.44 -5.99
N PRO A 315 -12.14 2.75 -6.84
CA PRO A 315 -11.58 1.89 -7.87
C PRO A 315 -10.88 2.74 -8.94
N LEU A 316 -9.72 2.28 -9.40
CA LEU A 316 -8.88 2.99 -10.37
C LEU A 316 -8.48 2.04 -11.50
N GLU A 317 -8.43 2.56 -12.72
CA GLU A 317 -7.63 1.95 -13.77
C GLU A 317 -6.14 2.21 -13.51
N VAL A 318 -5.28 1.28 -13.93
CA VAL A 318 -3.83 1.38 -13.73
C VAL A 318 -3.26 2.69 -14.30
N LYS A 319 -3.79 3.15 -15.43
CA LYS A 319 -3.36 4.40 -16.08
C LYS A 319 -3.72 5.65 -15.27
N GLU A 320 -4.73 5.59 -14.41
CA GLU A 320 -5.22 6.73 -13.62
C GLU A 320 -4.38 6.93 -12.35
N LEU A 321 -3.62 5.91 -11.92
CA LEU A 321 -2.87 5.96 -10.67
C LEU A 321 -1.94 7.17 -10.59
N ASN A 322 -1.24 7.50 -11.68
CA ASN A 322 -0.27 8.61 -11.70
C ASN A 322 -0.93 9.97 -11.44
N ASP A 323 -2.15 10.18 -11.91
CA ASP A 323 -2.86 11.46 -11.78
C ASP A 323 -3.78 11.51 -10.55
N PHE A 324 -4.08 10.36 -9.95
CA PHE A 324 -4.95 10.27 -8.77
C PHE A 324 -4.32 10.93 -7.53
N ASP A 325 -5.05 11.86 -6.91
CA ASP A 325 -4.74 12.47 -5.62
C ASP A 325 -5.83 12.10 -4.59
N PRO A 326 -5.53 11.22 -3.61
CA PRO A 326 -6.53 10.83 -2.61
C PRO A 326 -7.08 12.00 -1.78
N LEU A 327 -6.34 13.09 -1.61
CA LEU A 327 -6.76 14.26 -0.82
C LEU A 327 -7.68 15.20 -1.61
N ILE A 328 -7.93 14.89 -2.88
CA ILE A 328 -8.86 15.59 -3.76
C ILE A 328 -9.92 14.60 -4.25
N ASP A 329 -9.51 13.56 -4.95
CA ASP A 329 -10.39 12.65 -5.70
C ASP A 329 -11.17 11.70 -4.80
N ALA A 330 -10.61 11.32 -3.64
CA ALA A 330 -11.30 10.45 -2.68
C ALA A 330 -12.22 11.21 -1.71
N VAL A 331 -12.21 12.54 -1.72
CA VAL A 331 -13.06 13.37 -0.87
C VAL A 331 -14.51 13.28 -1.35
N ALA A 332 -15.44 12.94 -0.45
CA ALA A 332 -16.84 12.69 -0.80
C ALA A 332 -17.79 13.86 -0.48
N PHE A 333 -17.32 14.83 0.30
CA PHE A 333 -18.15 15.86 0.93
C PHE A 333 -17.71 17.26 0.50
N GLY A 334 -18.62 18.22 0.63
CA GLY A 334 -18.44 19.57 0.10
C GLY A 334 -17.77 20.54 1.06
N ASP A 335 -17.92 21.82 0.73
CA ASP A 335 -17.29 22.95 1.42
C ASP A 335 -18.20 23.66 2.43
N ARG A 336 -19.44 23.18 2.62
CA ARG A 336 -20.39 23.72 3.59
C ARG A 336 -19.71 23.86 4.95
N GLU A 337 -19.81 25.03 5.55
CA GLU A 337 -19.16 25.25 6.84
C GLU A 337 -19.87 24.53 7.98
N ILE A 338 -19.07 23.91 8.84
CA ILE A 338 -19.47 23.28 10.10
C ILE A 338 -18.55 23.74 11.23
N ILE A 339 -19.02 23.65 12.48
CA ILE A 339 -18.22 23.93 13.66
C ILE A 339 -17.73 22.61 14.22
N ILE A 340 -16.44 22.51 14.49
CA ILE A 340 -15.85 21.39 15.23
C ILE A 340 -15.17 21.93 16.49
N GLU A 341 -14.96 21.05 17.46
CA GLU A 341 -14.15 21.28 18.64
C GLU A 341 -12.96 20.31 18.62
N SER A 342 -11.74 20.84 18.67
CA SER A 342 -10.51 20.05 18.74
C SER A 342 -9.86 20.21 20.12
N ASP A 343 -9.32 19.13 20.68
CA ASP A 343 -8.60 19.16 21.96
C ASP A 343 -7.10 19.46 21.80
N ARG A 344 -6.61 19.44 20.56
CA ARG A 344 -5.20 19.64 20.17
C ARG A 344 -5.07 20.44 18.89
N GLU A 345 -3.87 20.98 18.68
CA GLU A 345 -3.51 21.57 17.40
C GLU A 345 -3.22 20.49 16.36
N TYR A 346 -3.66 20.69 15.12
CA TYR A 346 -3.43 19.75 14.04
C TYR A 346 -3.39 20.44 12.68
N SER A 347 -2.37 20.14 11.88
CA SER A 347 -2.22 20.69 10.54
C SER A 347 -2.26 19.58 9.49
N PHE A 348 -2.97 19.82 8.39
CA PHE A 348 -3.09 18.89 7.27
C PHE A 348 -3.54 19.63 6.01
N SER A 349 -3.34 19.03 4.83
CA SER A 349 -3.96 19.52 3.58
C SER A 349 -5.10 18.63 3.12
N LEU A 350 -6.11 19.26 2.52
CA LEU A 350 -7.27 18.61 1.92
C LEU A 350 -7.85 19.53 0.84
N LEU A 351 -8.33 18.98 -0.29
CA LEU A 351 -8.90 19.76 -1.39
C LEU A 351 -7.98 20.92 -1.85
N GLY A 352 -6.66 20.68 -1.89
CA GLY A 352 -5.65 21.67 -2.29
C GLY A 352 -5.41 22.82 -1.31
N SER A 353 -6.04 22.80 -0.12
CA SER A 353 -5.89 23.83 0.91
C SER A 353 -5.21 23.26 2.15
N ARG A 354 -4.33 24.05 2.78
CA ARG A 354 -3.75 23.73 4.09
C ARG A 354 -4.64 24.26 5.20
N TYR A 355 -4.96 23.41 6.18
CA TYR A 355 -5.74 23.75 7.35
C TYR A 355 -4.87 23.65 8.60
N ASP A 356 -4.85 24.71 9.40
CA ASP A 356 -4.24 24.74 10.73
C ASP A 356 -5.36 24.82 11.77
N ILE A 357 -5.62 23.70 12.44
CA ILE A 357 -6.71 23.55 13.40
C ILE A 357 -6.19 23.94 14.78
N PRO A 358 -6.67 25.03 15.40
CA PRO A 358 -6.31 25.38 16.76
C PRO A 358 -7.03 24.49 17.77
N LYS A 359 -6.53 24.47 19.01
CA LYS A 359 -7.28 23.92 20.14
C LYS A 359 -8.54 24.77 20.40
N GLY A 360 -9.69 24.13 20.58
CA GLY A 360 -10.98 24.76 20.83
C GLY A 360 -11.93 24.66 19.64
N ARG A 361 -12.93 25.56 19.60
CA ARG A 361 -13.95 25.60 18.54
C ARG A 361 -13.43 26.32 17.30
N VAL A 362 -13.60 25.73 16.13
CA VAL A 362 -13.23 26.31 14.85
C VAL A 362 -14.26 25.98 13.78
N LYS A 363 -14.47 26.91 12.85
CA LYS A 363 -15.34 26.74 11.69
C LYS A 363 -14.51 26.25 10.51
N VAL A 364 -14.91 25.14 9.90
CA VAL A 364 -14.19 24.48 8.80
C VAL A 364 -15.16 23.97 7.73
N PRO A 365 -14.70 23.77 6.49
CA PRO A 365 -15.47 23.05 5.47
C PRO A 365 -15.89 21.64 5.94
N GLU A 366 -17.05 21.16 5.50
CA GLU A 366 -17.63 19.87 5.89
C GLU A 366 -16.67 18.71 5.61
N ALA A 367 -16.00 18.71 4.45
CA ALA A 367 -14.97 17.72 4.12
C ALA A 367 -13.86 17.65 5.19
N ALA A 368 -13.32 18.82 5.59
CA ALA A 368 -12.26 18.93 6.58
C ALA A 368 -12.75 18.51 7.97
N GLY A 369 -13.92 18.99 8.39
CA GLY A 369 -14.47 18.65 9.69
C GLY A 369 -14.85 17.16 9.79
N LEU A 370 -15.41 16.56 8.74
CA LEU A 370 -15.70 15.13 8.72
C LEU A 370 -14.41 14.29 8.79
N PHE A 371 -13.36 14.68 8.04
CA PHE A 371 -12.06 14.04 8.11
C PHE A 371 -11.49 14.05 9.53
N LEU A 372 -11.52 15.20 10.20
CA LEU A 372 -11.06 15.35 11.59
C LEU A 372 -11.91 14.54 12.57
N CYS A 373 -13.23 14.53 12.40
CA CYS A 373 -14.14 13.74 13.22
C CYS A 373 -13.93 12.23 13.06
N CYS A 374 -13.78 11.75 11.82
CA CYS A 374 -13.52 10.34 11.54
C CYS A 374 -12.18 9.86 12.14
N ARG A 375 -11.18 10.74 12.21
CA ARG A 375 -9.86 10.45 12.80
C ARG A 375 -9.81 10.58 14.33
N GLY A 376 -10.89 11.02 14.97
CA GLY A 376 -10.90 11.31 16.40
C GLY A 376 -9.97 12.47 16.78
N ILE A 377 -9.75 13.41 15.86
CA ILE A 377 -8.98 14.64 16.10
C ILE A 377 -9.92 15.79 16.48
N GLY A 378 -11.13 15.82 15.93
CA GLY A 378 -12.17 16.78 16.30
C GLY A 378 -13.48 16.10 16.65
N GLU A 379 -14.33 16.80 17.38
CA GLU A 379 -15.70 16.41 17.67
C GLU A 379 -16.64 17.48 17.07
N ILE A 380 -17.87 17.10 16.67
CA ILE A 380 -18.80 18.10 16.13
C ILE A 380 -19.14 19.11 17.24
N GLY A 381 -18.90 20.39 16.96
CA GLY A 381 -19.32 21.48 17.83
C GLY A 381 -20.80 21.70 17.58
N GLY A 382 -21.65 21.54 18.61
CA GLY A 382 -23.08 21.81 18.49
C GLY A 382 -23.34 23.18 17.84
N SER A 383 -24.44 23.30 17.10
CA SER A 383 -24.87 24.61 16.60
C SER A 383 -25.09 25.54 17.78
N ASP A 384 -24.47 26.72 17.78
CA ASP A 384 -24.94 27.80 18.63
C ASP A 384 -26.37 28.10 18.17
N HIS A 385 -27.36 27.60 18.92
CA HIS A 385 -28.69 28.16 18.84
C HIS A 385 -28.54 29.60 19.32
N ALA A 386 -28.40 30.52 18.38
CA ALA A 386 -28.58 31.94 18.63
C ALA A 386 -30.00 32.11 19.19
N SER A 387 -30.05 32.32 20.50
CA SER A 387 -31.18 32.88 21.24
C SER A 387 -31.59 34.23 20.68
#